data_AF-A0A8F5GV53-F1
#
_entry.id   AF-A0A8F5GV53-F1
#
_cell.length_a   1.000
_cell.length_b   1.000
_cell.length_c   1.000
_cell.angle_alpha   90.00
_cell.angle_beta   90.00
_cell.angle_gamma   90.00
#
_symmetry.space_group_name_H-M   'P 1'
#
loop_
_entity.id
_entity.type
_entity.pdbx_description
1 polymer ?
#
loop_
_entity_poly.entity_id
_entity_poly.type
_entity_poly.pdbx_seq_one_letter_code
_entity_poly.pdbx_strand_id
1 'polypeptide(L)' 'MAKTRKKILVSVYLDKEDAEALEKVAKEEALTKSTIIRKLVRAYTRRHLKGSS' A
#
# COMPACT_ATOMS: atom_id res chain seq x y z
N MET A 1 22.77 18.33 -1.12
CA MET A 1 22.60 17.52 0.11
C MET A 1 21.43 16.55 -0.08
N ALA A 2 21.68 15.26 -0.19
CA ALA A 2 20.61 14.27 -0.26
C ALA A 2 19.86 14.27 1.07
N LYS A 3 18.58 14.69 1.09
CA LYS A 3 17.74 14.57 2.29
C LYS A 3 17.61 13.09 2.62
N THR A 4 18.30 12.62 3.65
CA THR A 4 18.11 11.30 4.23
C THR A 4 16.68 11.24 4.75
N ARG A 5 15.75 10.72 3.94
CA ARG A 5 14.36 10.60 4.34
C ARG A 5 14.31 9.60 5.50
N LYS A 6 13.90 10.07 6.68
CA LYS A 6 13.59 9.19 7.81
C LYS A 6 12.64 8.09 7.33
N LYS A 7 12.99 6.84 7.60
CA LYS A 7 12.17 5.69 7.23
C LYS A 7 10.95 5.69 8.14
N ILE A 8 9.81 6.14 7.61
CA ILE A 8 8.54 6.10 8.33
C ILE A 8 8.01 4.67 8.23
N LEU A 9 7.82 4.03 9.38
CA LEU A 9 7.12 2.75 9.49
C LEU A 9 5.63 3.04 9.70
N VAL A 10 4.79 2.40 8.91
CA VAL A 10 3.33 2.50 9.00
C VAL A 10 2.80 1.09 9.18
N SER A 11 2.04 0.88 10.24
CA SER A 11 1.30 -0.35 10.49
C SER A 11 -0.11 -0.22 9.94
N VAL A 12 -0.60 -1.25 9.26
CA VAL A 12 -1.96 -1.30 8.71
C VAL A 12 -2.67 -2.50 9.35
N TYR A 13 -3.85 -2.24 9.89
CA TYR A 13 -4.74 -3.28 10.41
C TYR A 13 -5.69 -3.68 9.29
N LEU A 14 -5.81 -4.99 9.07
CA LEU A 14 -6.69 -5.59 8.10
C LEU A 14 -7.48 -6.69 8.79
N ASP A 15 -8.73 -6.86 8.39
CA ASP A 15 -9.51 -8.01 8.79
C ASP A 15 -8.92 -9.29 8.19
N LYS A 16 -9.28 -10.43 8.78
CA LYS A 16 -8.70 -11.73 8.40
C LYS A 16 -8.94 -12.03 6.91
N GLU A 17 -10.14 -11.77 6.41
CA GLU A 17 -10.51 -12.02 5.02
C GLU A 17 -9.68 -11.16 4.05
N ASP A 18 -9.52 -9.87 4.35
CA ASP A 18 -8.70 -8.96 3.55
C ASP A 18 -7.22 -9.31 3.59
N ALA A 19 -6.72 -9.76 4.74
CA ALA A 19 -5.34 -10.22 4.88
C ALA A 19 -5.07 -11.48 4.04
N GLU A 20 -6.02 -12.42 3.99
CA GLU A 20 -5.94 -13.61 3.14
C GLU A 20 -6.00 -13.25 1.65
N ALA A 21 -6.90 -12.34 1.27
CA ALA A 21 -6.99 -11.83 -0.11
C ALA A 21 -5.68 -11.14 -0.53
N LEU A 22 -5.11 -10.31 0.36
CA LEU A 22 -3.83 -9.63 0.12
C LEU A 22 -2.69 -10.63 -0.08
N GLU A 23 -2.64 -11.71 0.71
CA GLU A 23 -1.62 -12.75 0.60
C GLU A 23 -1.72 -13.50 -0.75
N LYS A 24 -2.94 -13.77 -1.24
CA LYS A 24 -3.15 -14.39 -2.55
C LYS A 24 -2.64 -13.49 -3.68
N VAL A 25 -3.04 -12.23 -3.68
CA VAL A 25 -2.60 -11.25 -4.70
C VAL A 25 -1.09 -11.04 -4.66
N ALA A 26 -0.50 -10.98 -3.47
CA ALA A 26 0.96 -10.86 -3.31
C ALA A 26 1.72 -12.03 -3.96
N LYS A 27 1.19 -13.26 -3.82
CA LYS A 27 1.75 -14.46 -4.46
C LYS A 27 1.59 -14.43 -5.98
N GLU A 28 0.41 -14.08 -6.47
CA GLU A 28 0.11 -14.01 -7.91
C GLU A 28 0.97 -12.96 -8.63
N GLU A 29 1.15 -11.77 -8.04
CA GLU A 29 1.98 -10.71 -8.62
C GLU A 29 3.49 -10.89 -8.35
N ALA A 30 3.90 -11.89 -7.56
CA ALA A 30 5.27 -12.07 -7.07
C ALA A 30 5.84 -10.80 -6.37
N LEU A 31 5.00 -10.12 -5.59
CA LEU A 31 5.34 -8.87 -4.90
C LEU A 31 5.17 -8.99 -3.39
N THR A 32 5.89 -8.15 -2.65
CA THR A 32 5.66 -8.05 -1.19
C THR A 32 4.31 -7.40 -0.90
N LYS A 33 3.65 -7.84 0.17
CA LYS A 33 2.43 -7.21 0.72
C LYS A 33 2.57 -5.69 0.84
N SER A 34 3.72 -5.20 1.29
CA SER A 34 4.00 -3.76 1.44
C SER A 34 3.98 -2.99 0.11
N THR A 35 4.33 -3.67 -0.99
CA THR A 35 4.29 -3.09 -2.33
C THR A 35 2.86 -3.02 -2.83
N ILE A 36 2.08 -4.10 -2.65
CA ILE A 36 0.66 -4.15 -3.00
C ILE A 36 -0.12 -3.06 -2.25
N ILE A 37 0.03 -2.97 -0.92
CA ILE A 37 -0.63 -1.93 -0.12
C ILE A 37 -0.28 -0.52 -0.63
N ARG A 38 1.00 -0.25 -0.94
CA ARG A 38 1.41 1.04 -1.51
C ARG A 38 0.78 1.32 -2.87
N LYS A 39 0.64 0.32 -3.74
CA LYS A 39 -0.06 0.46 -5.03
C LYS A 39 -1.54 0.80 -4.79
N LEU A 40 -2.21 0.09 -3.88
CA LEU A 40 -3.62 0.31 -3.54
C LEU A 40 -3.85 1.73 -2.99
N VAL A 41 -3.06 2.15 -2.00
CA VAL A 41 -3.14 3.51 -1.43
C VAL A 41 -2.93 4.57 -2.51
N ARG A 42 -1.95 4.38 -3.40
CA ARG A 42 -1.70 5.28 -4.54
C ARG A 42 -2.83 5.30 -5.56
N ALA A 43 -3.50 4.17 -5.78
CA ALA A 43 -4.63 4.09 -6.70
C ALA A 43 -5.85 4.80 -6.09
N TYR A 44 -6.14 4.55 -4.82
CA TYR A 44 -7.21 5.19 -4.07
C TYR A 44 -7.05 6.71 -4.03
N THR A 45 -5.89 7.20 -3.60
CA THR A 45 -5.59 8.64 -3.57
C THR A 45 -5.69 9.28 -4.96
N ARG A 46 -5.24 8.61 -6.03
CA ARG A 46 -5.40 9.12 -7.40
C ARG A 46 -6.84 9.15 -7.90
N ARG A 47 -7.72 8.26 -7.44
CA ARG A 47 -9.13 8.24 -7.84
C ARG A 47 -9.99 9.20 -7.04
N HIS A 48 -9.68 9.36 -5.75
CA HIS A 48 -10.57 10.02 -4.80
C HIS A 48 -10.04 11.36 -4.25
N LEU A 49 -8.73 11.62 -4.34
CA LEU A 49 -8.13 12.86 -3.82
C LEU A 49 -7.52 13.75 -4.91
N LYS A 50 -7.42 13.26 -6.16
CA LYS A 50 -7.06 14.10 -7.32
C LYS A 50 -8.28 14.93 -7.71
N GLY A 51 -8.41 16.09 -7.07
CA GLY A 51 -9.56 16.99 -7.18
C GLY A 51 -9.80 17.80 -5.90
N SER A 52 -9.16 17.42 -4.78
CA SER A 52 -9.17 18.22 -3.54
C SER A 52 -8.04 19.26 -3.57
N SER A 53 -8.18 20.27 -4.41
CA SER A 53 -7.42 21.54 -4.35
C SER A 53 -8.28 22.64 -4.93
#